data_AF-A0A1H5N1L0-F1
#
_entry.id   AF-A0A1H5N1L0-F1
#
_cell.length_a   1.000
_cell.length_b   1.000
_cell.length_c   1.000
_cell.angle_alpha   90.00
_cell.angle_beta   90.00
_cell.angle_gamma   90.00
#
_symmetry.space_group_name_H-M   'P 1'
#
loop_
_entity.id
_entity.type
_entity.pdbx_description
1 polymer ?
#
loop_
_entity_poly.entity_id
_entity_poly.type
_entity_poly.pdbx_seq_one_letter_code
_entity_poly.pdbx_strand_id
1 'polypeptide(L)'
;MYSLTPVRALRAMVVLALTAGFATHLPTAHADTAPAVAAKPYMGWSSWSMQSSKYPGLNPDGDYSYLTEANVNKQTDALADKLKKYGYDHVNIDAGWWMDKTWKSGFDEYGRQKADPVRFPSGMKAVADRIHSKGLKAGVYLPAGLEKGAYGDGKTPVWNADGCTTADIVYSDLRTTNGWDSAYKIDFSRPCAQKYIDSQAQLIAGWGYDFLKLDGVGPGSGKSGDQYDNVADVAAWNKAITATGRPIHLELSWSLDYGHAADWKKYSNGWRIDTDVECYCNTLVSWENSVDDRWDDAPAWTDRAGPGGWNDLDSLDVGNDAMDGLTKAERQSYATLWAVAKSPLFTGDDLTRLDDYGLSLLTNREVIAVDQSDAPPARPVTPSDAQQVWAAKNPNGTYTVALFNLASAPAAVSANWTTLGFTGKADVRDLWNHEDLGSYTNKVTEALPAHGSRLFTVTPHGSAVTSTAYEAEATTNTLSGNAGIADCSACSGAHKVGNLYLGGKLTINNVVAAKAGTYQVKIAYVSGDSRSVAISANGNGATGHKFPSTGDWGTVGSVSVPVTLKAGANTITFDSGSSYAPDIDRIDVPKSSS
;
A
#
# COMPACT_ATOMS: atom_id res chain seq x y z
N MET A 1 42.05 82.62 54.68
CA MET A 1 43.41 82.12 55.00
C MET A 1 43.67 80.90 54.14
N TYR A 2 44.83 80.90 53.47
CA TYR A 2 45.58 79.80 52.83
C TYR A 2 44.85 78.47 52.54
N SER A 3 44.69 78.07 51.27
CA SER A 3 45.72 77.50 50.38
C SER A 3 45.83 75.97 50.48
N LEU A 4 46.13 75.36 49.33
CA LEU A 4 46.75 74.05 49.07
C LEU A 4 45.81 72.91 48.64
N THR A 5 45.71 72.80 47.31
CA THR A 5 45.86 71.58 46.48
C THR A 5 47.07 70.71 46.89
N PRO A 6 47.32 69.48 46.35
CA PRO A 6 46.71 68.79 45.19
C PRO A 6 46.56 67.22 45.29
N VAL A 7 46.16 66.59 44.17
CA VAL A 7 46.80 65.41 43.49
C VAL A 7 45.94 64.14 43.24
N ARG A 8 45.74 63.87 41.92
CA ARG A 8 45.61 62.58 41.15
C ARG A 8 44.34 61.72 41.36
N ALA A 9 43.79 61.01 40.37
CA ALA A 9 44.18 60.68 38.99
C ALA A 9 42.95 60.29 38.14
N LEU A 10 43.14 60.34 36.81
CA LEU A 10 42.26 59.96 35.69
C LEU A 10 41.47 58.64 35.85
N ARG A 11 40.24 58.63 35.31
CA ARG A 11 39.80 57.69 34.24
C ARG A 11 38.58 58.27 33.51
N ALA A 12 38.70 58.38 32.19
CA ALA A 12 37.72 58.96 31.29
C ALA A 12 36.56 57.99 30.99
N MET A 13 35.34 58.51 31.01
CA MET A 13 34.13 57.85 30.50
C MET A 13 33.90 58.28 29.05
N VAL A 14 33.71 57.30 28.16
CA VAL A 14 33.30 57.50 26.77
C VAL A 14 31.77 57.54 26.72
N VAL A 15 31.24 58.60 26.11
CA VAL A 15 29.81 58.83 25.85
C VAL A 15 29.42 58.09 24.58
N LEU A 16 28.43 57.19 24.67
CA LEU A 16 27.85 56.50 23.52
C LEU A 16 26.63 57.31 23.02
N ALA A 17 26.67 57.73 21.76
CA ALA A 17 25.57 58.41 21.09
C ALA A 17 24.48 57.42 20.66
N LEU A 18 23.22 57.73 21.00
CA LEU A 18 22.02 57.02 20.57
C LEU A 18 21.58 57.49 19.17
N THR A 19 21.61 56.60 18.19
CA THR A 19 20.90 56.76 16.92
C THR A 19 19.69 55.82 16.91
N ALA A 20 18.48 56.40 16.87
CA ALA A 20 17.23 55.66 16.75
C ALA A 20 16.99 55.30 15.27
N GLY A 21 17.09 54.01 14.94
CA GLY A 21 16.65 53.45 13.66
C GLY A 21 15.26 52.86 13.80
N PHE A 22 14.29 53.36 13.03
CA PHE A 22 12.99 52.70 12.84
C PHE A 22 13.20 51.42 12.03
N ALA A 23 13.10 50.26 12.68
CA ALA A 23 13.04 48.97 12.01
C ALA A 23 11.59 48.70 11.58
N THR A 24 11.33 48.71 10.27
CA THR A 24 10.09 48.16 9.71
C THR A 24 10.14 46.63 9.84
N HIS A 25 9.39 46.07 10.79
CA HIS A 25 9.14 44.63 10.84
C HIS A 25 8.28 44.25 9.63
N LEU A 26 8.92 43.73 8.59
CA LEU A 26 8.22 42.93 7.58
C LEU A 26 7.87 41.59 8.23
N PRO A 27 6.62 41.11 8.15
CA PRO A 27 6.30 39.76 8.57
C PRO A 27 7.07 38.81 7.64
N THR A 28 7.98 38.02 8.20
CA THR A 28 8.49 36.83 7.53
C THR A 28 7.30 35.93 7.24
N ALA A 29 6.87 35.90 5.98
CA ALA A 29 6.00 34.86 5.48
C ALA A 29 6.70 33.53 5.78
N HIS A 30 6.15 32.75 6.70
CA HIS A 30 6.43 31.33 6.72
C HIS A 30 5.90 30.83 5.38
N ALA A 31 6.82 30.52 4.47
CA ALA A 31 6.47 29.64 3.37
C ALA A 31 6.13 28.31 4.04
N ASP A 32 4.85 28.08 4.31
CA ASP A 32 4.34 26.75 4.57
C ASP A 32 4.72 25.93 3.34
N THR A 33 5.85 25.22 3.43
CA THR A 33 6.25 24.28 2.40
C THR A 33 5.11 23.28 2.28
N ALA A 34 4.45 23.25 1.13
CA ALA A 34 3.42 22.25 0.86
C ALA A 34 3.94 20.86 1.28
N PRO A 35 3.10 20.01 1.90
CA PRO A 35 3.53 18.68 2.29
C PRO A 35 4.17 17.95 1.11
N ALA A 36 5.22 17.17 1.36
CA ALA A 36 5.84 16.35 0.34
C ALA A 36 4.79 15.40 -0.27
N VAL A 37 4.86 15.17 -1.59
CA VAL A 37 4.04 14.17 -2.29
C VAL A 37 4.25 12.80 -1.63
N ALA A 38 3.15 12.06 -1.45
CA ALA A 38 3.14 10.77 -0.75
C ALA A 38 3.73 10.77 0.67
N ALA A 39 3.70 11.90 1.40
CA ALA A 39 3.99 11.90 2.84
C ALA A 39 3.02 10.98 3.61
N LYS A 40 1.80 10.82 3.09
CA LYS A 40 0.75 9.90 3.52
C LYS A 40 0.13 9.24 2.29
N PRO A 41 -0.53 8.07 2.42
CA PRO A 41 -1.30 7.52 1.31
C PRO A 41 -2.37 8.54 0.89
N TYR A 42 -2.58 8.69 -0.42
CA TYR A 42 -3.53 9.67 -0.92
C TYR A 42 -4.97 9.21 -0.66
N MET A 43 -5.91 10.16 -0.64
CA MET A 43 -7.33 9.88 -0.48
C MET A 43 -8.11 10.55 -1.60
N GLY A 44 -9.10 9.88 -2.17
CA GLY A 44 -9.85 10.46 -3.28
C GLY A 44 -10.90 9.57 -3.92
N TRP A 45 -11.05 9.73 -5.23
CA TRP A 45 -11.97 8.98 -6.05
C TRP A 45 -11.32 8.69 -7.41
N SER A 46 -11.59 7.50 -7.96
CA SER A 46 -11.21 7.14 -9.34
C SER A 46 -12.44 6.78 -10.16
N SER A 47 -12.40 7.10 -11.45
CA SER A 47 -13.49 6.79 -12.36
C SER A 47 -13.59 5.33 -12.82
N TRP A 48 -12.58 4.47 -12.58
CA TRP A 48 -12.47 3.17 -13.25
C TRP A 48 -13.62 2.21 -12.93
N SER A 49 -13.98 2.05 -11.66
CA SER A 49 -14.95 1.03 -11.23
C SER A 49 -16.33 1.22 -11.84
N MET A 50 -16.78 2.48 -11.98
CA MET A 50 -18.01 2.77 -12.71
C MET A 50 -17.89 2.58 -14.24
N GLN A 51 -16.69 2.72 -14.81
CA GLN A 51 -16.47 2.48 -16.24
C GLN A 51 -16.45 0.99 -16.59
N SER A 52 -15.78 0.18 -15.79
CA SER A 52 -15.60 -1.27 -16.03
C SER A 52 -16.84 -2.09 -15.64
N SER A 53 -17.68 -1.56 -14.74
CA SER A 53 -18.88 -2.25 -14.28
C SER A 53 -19.98 -2.35 -15.35
N LYS A 54 -20.68 -3.49 -15.33
CA LYS A 54 -21.90 -3.74 -16.11
C LYS A 54 -23.17 -3.45 -15.32
N TYR A 55 -23.06 -2.80 -14.15
CA TYR A 55 -24.22 -2.43 -13.36
C TYR A 55 -25.22 -1.59 -14.20
N PRO A 56 -26.52 -1.93 -14.21
CA PRO A 56 -27.50 -1.27 -15.06
C PRO A 56 -27.52 0.26 -14.90
N GLY A 57 -27.33 0.96 -16.02
CA GLY A 57 -27.43 2.42 -16.11
C GLY A 57 -26.11 3.19 -15.95
N LEU A 58 -25.00 2.55 -15.56
CA LEU A 58 -23.69 3.23 -15.52
C LEU A 58 -23.14 3.52 -16.92
N ASN A 59 -23.26 2.54 -17.81
CA ASN A 59 -22.69 2.57 -19.16
C ASN A 59 -23.79 2.51 -20.25
N PRO A 60 -24.68 3.54 -20.35
CA PRO A 60 -25.87 3.49 -21.20
C PRO A 60 -25.57 3.49 -22.71
N ASP A 61 -24.38 3.94 -23.11
CA ASP A 61 -23.96 4.02 -24.51
C ASP A 61 -22.96 2.91 -24.89
N GLY A 62 -22.97 1.79 -24.16
CA GLY A 62 -22.05 0.67 -24.33
C GLY A 62 -20.90 0.67 -23.32
N ASP A 63 -20.10 -0.39 -23.33
CA ASP A 63 -19.02 -0.61 -22.36
C ASP A 63 -18.09 0.62 -22.26
N TYR A 64 -17.75 0.99 -21.02
CA TYR A 64 -16.86 2.11 -20.68
C TYR A 64 -17.36 3.51 -21.06
N SER A 65 -18.63 3.65 -21.44
CA SER A 65 -19.23 4.95 -21.79
C SER A 65 -19.42 5.91 -20.61
N TYR A 66 -19.27 5.45 -19.36
CA TYR A 66 -19.43 6.26 -18.15
C TYR A 66 -18.52 7.50 -18.13
N LEU A 67 -17.25 7.36 -18.54
CA LEU A 67 -16.28 8.43 -18.37
C LEU A 67 -16.51 9.56 -19.39
N THR A 68 -17.03 10.67 -18.86
CA THR A 68 -17.30 11.93 -19.56
C THR A 68 -17.02 13.09 -18.62
N GLU A 69 -16.70 14.27 -19.17
CA GLU A 69 -16.53 15.50 -18.40
C GLU A 69 -17.74 15.79 -17.49
N ALA A 70 -18.96 15.55 -17.98
CA ALA A 70 -20.17 15.76 -17.21
C ALA A 70 -20.23 14.85 -15.97
N ASN A 71 -19.86 13.58 -16.09
CA ASN A 71 -19.85 12.66 -14.95
C ASN A 71 -18.68 12.96 -14.00
N VAL A 72 -17.49 13.28 -14.51
CA VAL A 72 -16.36 13.73 -13.69
C VAL A 72 -16.73 14.97 -12.86
N ASN A 73 -17.42 15.94 -13.45
CA ASN A 73 -17.87 17.13 -12.73
C ASN A 73 -18.89 16.83 -11.63
N LYS A 74 -19.81 15.87 -11.85
CA LYS A 74 -20.74 15.42 -10.79
C LYS A 74 -20.01 14.78 -9.63
N GLN A 75 -19.04 13.91 -9.91
CA GLN A 75 -18.25 13.23 -8.86
C GLN A 75 -17.34 14.23 -8.13
N THR A 76 -16.78 15.21 -8.86
CA THR A 76 -16.04 16.33 -8.27
C THR A 76 -16.88 17.12 -7.26
N ASP A 77 -18.12 17.46 -7.61
CA ASP A 77 -19.02 18.17 -6.70
C ASP A 77 -19.38 17.32 -5.48
N ALA A 78 -19.72 16.04 -5.68
CA ALA A 78 -20.04 15.14 -4.59
C ALA A 78 -18.85 14.89 -3.66
N LEU A 79 -17.63 14.74 -4.18
CA LEU A 79 -16.42 14.60 -3.38
C LEU A 79 -16.19 15.84 -2.51
N ALA A 80 -16.27 17.03 -3.12
CA ALA A 80 -16.10 18.31 -2.44
C ALA A 80 -17.11 18.48 -1.28
N ASP A 81 -18.37 18.12 -1.52
CA ASP A 81 -19.46 18.32 -0.56
C ASP A 81 -19.45 17.27 0.56
N LYS A 82 -19.13 16.00 0.24
CA LYS A 82 -19.32 14.88 1.17
C LYS A 82 -18.03 14.44 1.86
N LEU A 83 -16.94 14.27 1.11
CA LEU A 83 -15.75 13.56 1.58
C LEU A 83 -14.54 14.47 1.83
N LYS A 84 -14.44 15.64 1.19
CA LYS A 84 -13.30 16.55 1.32
C LYS A 84 -12.95 16.93 2.76
N LYS A 85 -13.96 17.17 3.61
CA LYS A 85 -13.78 17.50 5.04
C LYS A 85 -13.19 16.36 5.89
N TYR A 86 -13.00 15.18 5.30
CA TYR A 86 -12.38 14.02 5.91
C TYR A 86 -11.00 13.69 5.34
N GLY A 87 -10.52 14.45 4.34
CA GLY A 87 -9.18 14.32 3.76
C GLY A 87 -9.17 13.90 2.29
N TYR A 88 -10.29 13.43 1.74
CA TYR A 88 -10.38 13.03 0.33
C TYR A 88 -10.24 14.24 -0.60
N ASP A 89 -9.15 14.33 -1.35
CA ASP A 89 -8.85 15.49 -2.17
C ASP A 89 -8.49 15.17 -3.62
N HIS A 90 -8.34 13.91 -4.03
CA HIS A 90 -8.03 13.54 -5.42
C HIS A 90 -9.27 13.16 -6.22
N VAL A 91 -9.37 13.67 -7.45
CA VAL A 91 -10.32 13.23 -8.48
C VAL A 91 -9.51 12.68 -9.65
N ASN A 92 -9.44 11.35 -9.75
CA ASN A 92 -8.59 10.66 -10.71
C ASN A 92 -9.42 10.19 -11.93
N ILE A 93 -9.08 10.74 -13.09
CA ILE A 93 -9.63 10.33 -14.38
C ILE A 93 -8.79 9.16 -14.90
N ASP A 94 -9.42 8.00 -15.02
CA ASP A 94 -8.76 6.74 -15.36
C ASP A 94 -8.73 6.53 -16.90
N ALA A 95 -8.49 5.30 -17.34
CA ALA A 95 -8.23 4.94 -18.73
C ALA A 95 -9.29 5.43 -19.72
N GLY A 96 -8.84 5.79 -20.94
CA GLY A 96 -9.72 6.02 -22.08
C GLY A 96 -10.17 7.48 -22.31
N TRP A 97 -9.69 8.47 -21.54
CA TRP A 97 -10.04 9.88 -21.74
C TRP A 97 -9.66 10.44 -23.14
N TRP A 98 -8.70 9.81 -23.82
CA TRP A 98 -8.26 10.13 -25.20
C TRP A 98 -8.87 9.22 -26.27
N MET A 99 -9.82 8.36 -25.89
CA MET A 99 -10.43 7.39 -26.79
C MET A 99 -11.90 7.74 -27.04
N ASP A 100 -12.32 7.60 -28.30
CA ASP A 100 -13.73 7.74 -28.68
C ASP A 100 -14.57 6.54 -28.20
N LYS A 101 -15.90 6.59 -28.44
CA LYS A 101 -16.82 5.51 -28.02
C LYS A 101 -16.58 4.16 -28.70
N THR A 102 -15.73 4.12 -29.75
CA THR A 102 -15.31 2.89 -30.43
C THR A 102 -13.93 2.41 -29.99
N TRP A 103 -13.39 2.99 -28.90
CA TRP A 103 -12.06 2.70 -28.37
C TRP A 103 -10.92 3.01 -29.35
N LYS A 104 -11.12 4.02 -30.20
CA LYS A 104 -10.07 4.55 -31.06
C LYS A 104 -9.37 5.72 -30.38
N SER A 105 -8.06 5.57 -30.18
CA SER A 105 -7.21 6.60 -29.59
C SER A 105 -7.05 7.84 -30.48
N GLY A 106 -7.05 9.02 -29.86
CA GLY A 106 -6.69 10.31 -30.46
C GLY A 106 -5.35 10.82 -29.96
N PHE A 107 -4.55 11.41 -30.86
CA PHE A 107 -3.26 12.02 -30.55
C PHE A 107 -3.16 13.42 -31.17
N ASP A 108 -2.35 14.29 -30.57
CA ASP A 108 -1.94 15.56 -31.17
C ASP A 108 -0.85 15.35 -32.23
N GLU A 109 -0.44 16.43 -32.89
CA GLU A 109 0.59 16.42 -33.93
C GLU A 109 1.99 16.02 -33.43
N TYR A 110 2.16 15.82 -32.11
CA TYR A 110 3.40 15.44 -31.46
C TYR A 110 3.35 14.02 -30.85
N GLY A 111 2.30 13.25 -31.13
CA GLY A 111 2.16 11.88 -30.64
C GLY A 111 1.82 11.80 -29.14
N ARG A 112 1.23 12.85 -28.58
CA ARG A 112 0.71 12.91 -27.21
C ARG A 112 -0.79 12.69 -27.21
N GLN A 113 -1.33 12.06 -26.18
CA GLN A 113 -2.76 11.75 -26.09
C GLN A 113 -3.60 13.01 -26.14
N LYS A 114 -4.65 12.98 -26.97
CA LYS A 114 -5.58 14.08 -27.18
C LYS A 114 -6.96 13.65 -26.74
N ALA A 115 -7.57 14.44 -25.84
CA ALA A 115 -8.89 14.15 -25.31
C ALA A 115 -9.93 14.01 -26.43
N ASP A 116 -10.83 13.04 -26.25
CA ASP A 116 -11.98 12.92 -27.13
C ASP A 116 -12.91 14.14 -26.96
N PRO A 117 -13.16 14.93 -28.01
CA PRO A 117 -13.91 16.18 -27.89
C PRO A 117 -15.42 15.97 -27.65
N VAL A 118 -15.92 14.74 -27.78
CA VAL A 118 -17.33 14.43 -27.45
C VAL A 118 -17.47 14.14 -25.95
N ARG A 119 -16.53 13.38 -25.38
CA ARG A 119 -16.51 13.02 -23.95
C ARG A 119 -16.00 14.18 -23.09
N PHE A 120 -15.04 14.95 -23.58
CA PHE A 120 -14.40 16.08 -22.90
C PHE A 120 -14.43 17.35 -23.76
N PRO A 121 -15.63 17.92 -24.02
CA PRO A 121 -15.80 19.06 -24.92
C PRO A 121 -15.05 20.32 -24.51
N SER A 122 -14.77 20.52 -23.22
CA SER A 122 -14.00 21.67 -22.74
C SER A 122 -12.48 21.42 -22.73
N GLY A 123 -12.05 20.17 -22.98
CA GLY A 123 -10.66 19.73 -22.91
C GLY A 123 -10.12 19.55 -21.48
N MET A 124 -9.02 18.81 -21.36
CA MET A 124 -8.50 18.35 -20.05
C MET A 124 -8.06 19.46 -19.11
N LYS A 125 -7.59 20.60 -19.64
CA LYS A 125 -7.24 21.75 -18.81
C LYS A 125 -8.46 22.33 -18.10
N ALA A 126 -9.58 22.50 -18.80
CA ALA A 126 -10.79 23.06 -18.20
C ALA A 126 -11.36 22.14 -17.12
N VAL A 127 -11.23 20.82 -17.30
CA VAL A 127 -11.58 19.81 -16.30
C VAL A 127 -10.71 19.94 -15.04
N ALA A 128 -9.38 20.03 -15.20
CA ALA A 128 -8.48 20.26 -14.08
C ALA A 128 -8.77 21.58 -13.35
N ASP A 129 -8.95 22.68 -14.08
CA ASP A 129 -9.34 23.98 -13.52
C ASP A 129 -10.66 23.87 -12.73
N ARG A 130 -11.63 23.07 -13.22
CA ARG A 130 -12.91 22.84 -12.54
C ARG A 130 -12.76 22.03 -11.26
N ILE A 131 -11.91 21.00 -11.24
CA ILE A 131 -11.58 20.22 -10.04
C ILE A 131 -10.89 21.13 -9.01
N HIS A 132 -9.87 21.89 -9.44
CA HIS A 132 -9.16 22.85 -8.59
C HIS A 132 -10.07 23.96 -8.04
N SER A 133 -11.10 24.38 -8.77
CA SER A 133 -12.06 25.38 -8.28
C SER A 133 -12.83 24.92 -7.03
N LYS A 134 -12.88 23.60 -6.78
CA LYS A 134 -13.42 22.99 -5.56
C LYS A 134 -12.36 22.75 -4.50
N GLY A 135 -11.12 23.19 -4.73
CA GLY A 135 -9.94 22.97 -3.90
C GLY A 135 -9.59 21.49 -3.78
N LEU A 136 -9.82 20.72 -4.84
CA LEU A 136 -9.43 19.33 -5.02
C LEU A 136 -8.24 19.26 -5.97
N LYS A 137 -7.61 18.09 -6.10
CA LYS A 137 -6.49 17.76 -6.98
C LYS A 137 -6.97 16.91 -8.14
N ALA A 138 -6.43 17.16 -9.33
CA ALA A 138 -6.83 16.47 -10.56
C ALA A 138 -5.82 15.38 -10.92
N GLY A 139 -6.29 14.16 -11.16
CA GLY A 139 -5.47 13.03 -11.63
C GLY A 139 -5.82 12.58 -13.04
N VAL A 140 -4.82 12.08 -13.77
CA VAL A 140 -4.95 11.55 -15.13
C VAL A 140 -4.24 10.20 -15.26
N TYR A 141 -4.57 9.48 -16.31
CA TYR A 141 -4.05 8.17 -16.64
C TYR A 141 -3.23 8.19 -17.95
N LEU A 142 -2.15 7.42 -18.01
CA LEU A 142 -1.48 7.02 -19.25
C LEU A 142 -0.99 5.56 -19.17
N PRO A 143 -0.97 4.81 -20.29
CA PRO A 143 -0.27 3.52 -20.36
C PRO A 143 1.25 3.72 -20.52
N ALA A 144 2.06 2.77 -20.04
CA ALA A 144 3.50 2.75 -20.25
C ALA A 144 3.88 2.53 -21.73
N GLY A 145 4.98 3.17 -22.17
CA GLY A 145 5.48 3.14 -23.55
C GLY A 145 4.86 4.16 -24.52
N LEU A 146 5.21 4.04 -25.80
CA LEU A 146 4.59 4.82 -26.89
C LEU A 146 3.42 4.04 -27.47
N GLU A 147 2.18 4.47 -27.24
CA GLU A 147 1.00 3.82 -27.84
C GLU A 147 1.14 3.65 -29.36
N LYS A 148 0.75 2.49 -29.89
CA LYS A 148 0.89 2.15 -31.31
C LYS A 148 0.25 3.20 -32.24
N GLY A 149 -0.89 3.76 -31.81
CA GLY A 149 -1.59 4.79 -32.58
C GLY A 149 -0.84 6.12 -32.69
N ALA A 150 0.09 6.41 -31.79
CA ALA A 150 0.92 7.62 -31.83
C ALA A 150 2.13 7.49 -32.79
N TYR A 151 2.48 6.26 -33.20
CA TYR A 151 3.74 6.00 -33.91
C TYR A 151 3.83 6.74 -35.26
N GLY A 152 2.74 6.86 -36.01
CA GLY A 152 2.68 7.67 -37.25
C GLY A 152 3.78 7.34 -38.26
N ASP A 153 4.00 6.03 -38.53
CA ASP A 153 5.08 5.51 -39.38
C ASP A 153 6.50 5.98 -38.98
N GLY A 154 6.68 6.33 -37.71
CA GLY A 154 7.95 6.84 -37.18
C GLY A 154 8.25 8.30 -37.52
N LYS A 155 7.28 9.04 -38.09
CA LYS A 155 7.49 10.41 -38.58
C LYS A 155 6.90 11.50 -37.68
N THR A 156 6.13 11.11 -36.68
CA THR A 156 5.50 12.06 -35.75
C THR A 156 6.60 12.79 -34.98
N PRO A 157 6.68 14.13 -35.04
CA PRO A 157 7.70 14.89 -34.33
C PRO A 157 7.47 14.85 -32.82
N VAL A 158 8.52 15.00 -32.02
CA VAL A 158 8.40 15.17 -30.56
C VAL A 158 8.35 16.67 -30.23
N TRP A 159 7.38 17.08 -29.41
CA TRP A 159 7.20 18.49 -29.03
C TRP A 159 8.45 19.04 -28.34
N ASN A 160 8.89 20.24 -28.74
CA ASN A 160 10.07 20.93 -28.21
C ASN A 160 11.37 20.09 -28.28
N ALA A 161 11.48 19.25 -29.31
CA ALA A 161 12.63 18.37 -29.52
C ALA A 161 12.98 18.32 -31.00
N ASP A 162 13.54 19.41 -31.53
CA ASP A 162 13.93 19.52 -32.93
C ASP A 162 14.78 18.33 -33.40
N GLY A 163 14.36 17.74 -34.52
CA GLY A 163 15.01 16.57 -35.12
C GLY A 163 14.66 15.23 -34.47
N CYS A 164 13.86 15.19 -33.41
CA CYS A 164 13.36 13.95 -32.81
C CYS A 164 11.99 13.57 -33.38
N THR A 165 11.85 12.30 -33.72
CA THR A 165 10.59 11.68 -34.16
C THR A 165 10.27 10.44 -33.34
N THR A 166 9.08 9.87 -33.52
CA THR A 166 8.68 8.61 -32.90
C THR A 166 9.56 7.42 -33.30
N ALA A 167 10.22 7.42 -34.47
CA ALA A 167 11.22 6.40 -34.81
C ALA A 167 12.50 6.51 -33.96
N ASP A 168 12.84 7.72 -33.50
CA ASP A 168 14.06 7.99 -32.74
C ASP A 168 13.93 7.63 -31.26
N ILE A 169 12.74 7.28 -30.78
CA ILE A 169 12.48 6.98 -29.37
C ILE A 169 12.18 5.50 -29.11
N VAL A 170 11.80 4.71 -30.11
CA VAL A 170 11.48 3.28 -29.92
C VAL A 170 12.57 2.37 -30.47
N TYR A 171 12.58 1.11 -30.03
CA TYR A 171 13.41 0.09 -30.65
C TYR A 171 13.05 -0.11 -32.13
N SER A 172 14.06 -0.32 -32.98
CA SER A 172 13.87 -0.44 -34.44
C SER A 172 13.06 -1.66 -34.88
N ASP A 173 12.97 -2.69 -34.04
CA ASP A 173 12.15 -3.87 -34.27
C ASP A 173 10.69 -3.70 -33.85
N LEU A 174 10.34 -2.52 -33.31
CA LEU A 174 9.00 -2.19 -32.83
C LEU A 174 8.46 -3.22 -31.84
N ARG A 175 9.35 -3.78 -30.99
CA ARG A 175 8.92 -4.66 -29.90
C ARG A 175 7.89 -3.95 -29.01
N THR A 176 6.87 -4.69 -28.63
CA THR A 176 5.78 -4.19 -27.78
C THR A 176 6.20 -4.18 -26.32
N THR A 177 5.45 -3.43 -25.51
CA THR A 177 5.63 -3.34 -24.06
C THR A 177 4.27 -3.23 -23.38
N ASN A 178 4.30 -3.10 -22.05
CA ASN A 178 3.17 -3.02 -21.14
C ASN A 178 2.26 -4.27 -21.07
N GLY A 179 1.37 -4.28 -20.09
CA GLY A 179 0.46 -5.40 -19.81
C GLY A 179 -0.40 -5.89 -20.98
N TRP A 180 -0.69 -5.02 -21.96
CA TRP A 180 -1.62 -5.30 -23.07
C TRP A 180 -0.98 -5.29 -24.46
N ASP A 181 0.35 -5.14 -24.55
CA ASP A 181 1.05 -4.95 -25.82
C ASP A 181 0.49 -3.77 -26.64
N SER A 182 -0.09 -2.76 -25.99
CA SER A 182 -0.75 -1.63 -26.66
C SER A 182 0.24 -0.55 -27.10
N ALA A 183 1.47 -0.60 -26.59
CA ALA A 183 2.53 0.35 -26.86
C ALA A 183 3.81 -0.32 -27.38
N TYR A 184 4.62 0.47 -28.08
CA TYR A 184 5.99 0.15 -28.42
C TYR A 184 6.93 0.52 -27.28
N LYS A 185 7.95 -0.31 -27.06
CA LYS A 185 8.97 -0.05 -26.04
C LYS A 185 9.82 1.15 -26.43
N ILE A 186 9.91 2.11 -25.51
CA ILE A 186 10.81 3.26 -25.63
C ILE A 186 12.25 2.81 -25.30
N ASP A 187 13.20 3.20 -26.15
CA ASP A 187 14.63 2.95 -26.03
C ASP A 187 15.33 4.13 -25.35
N PHE A 188 15.41 4.10 -24.03
CA PHE A 188 16.02 5.15 -23.22
C PHE A 188 17.54 5.27 -23.37
N SER A 189 18.19 4.44 -24.20
CA SER A 189 19.57 4.69 -24.63
C SER A 189 19.67 5.81 -25.66
N ARG A 190 18.54 6.19 -26.29
CA ARG A 190 18.47 7.23 -27.32
C ARG A 190 18.16 8.60 -26.69
N PRO A 191 18.82 9.68 -27.15
CA PRO A 191 18.66 11.00 -26.56
C PRO A 191 17.25 11.60 -26.73
N CYS A 192 16.50 11.17 -27.76
CA CYS A 192 15.15 11.64 -28.01
C CYS A 192 14.11 11.02 -27.06
N ALA A 193 14.39 9.85 -26.47
CA ALA A 193 13.44 9.13 -25.63
C ALA A 193 13.02 9.94 -24.39
N GLN A 194 13.99 10.48 -23.65
CA GLN A 194 13.69 11.35 -22.50
C GLN A 194 12.87 12.57 -22.91
N LYS A 195 13.18 13.19 -24.05
CA LYS A 195 12.47 14.38 -24.52
C LYS A 195 10.99 14.10 -24.81
N TYR A 196 10.65 12.90 -25.26
CA TYR A 196 9.25 12.50 -25.42
C TYR A 196 8.52 12.46 -24.08
N ILE A 197 9.11 11.84 -23.06
CA ILE A 197 8.53 11.81 -21.71
C ILE A 197 8.45 13.22 -21.11
N ASP A 198 9.48 14.05 -21.29
CA ASP A 198 9.47 15.46 -20.89
C ASP A 198 8.29 16.21 -21.55
N SER A 199 8.02 15.95 -22.83
CA SER A 199 6.93 16.59 -23.55
C SER A 199 5.54 16.21 -23.03
N GLN A 200 5.37 14.97 -22.56
CA GLN A 200 4.14 14.47 -21.97
C GLN A 200 3.94 15.03 -20.56
N ALA A 201 4.97 15.00 -19.72
CA ALA A 201 4.93 15.57 -18.38
C ALA A 201 4.62 17.07 -18.41
N GLN A 202 5.21 17.82 -19.36
CA GLN A 202 4.91 19.25 -19.54
C GLN A 202 3.47 19.50 -20.01
N LEU A 203 2.89 18.62 -20.83
CA LEU A 203 1.48 18.72 -21.22
C LEU A 203 0.56 18.54 -20.01
N ILE A 204 0.78 17.49 -19.23
CA ILE A 204 0.02 17.16 -18.01
C ILE A 204 0.14 18.28 -16.97
N ALA A 205 1.36 18.76 -16.71
CA ALA A 205 1.62 19.86 -15.80
C ALA A 205 1.01 21.19 -16.30
N GLY A 206 1.08 21.45 -17.60
CA GLY A 206 0.48 22.63 -18.24
C GLY A 206 -1.04 22.65 -18.21
N TRP A 207 -1.68 21.48 -18.19
CA TRP A 207 -3.12 21.36 -17.90
C TRP A 207 -3.45 21.52 -16.42
N GLY A 208 -2.48 21.34 -15.52
CA GLY A 208 -2.65 21.49 -14.08
C GLY A 208 -2.91 20.19 -13.33
N TYR A 209 -2.66 19.01 -13.91
CA TYR A 209 -2.84 17.77 -13.16
C TYR A 209 -1.80 17.60 -12.04
N ASP A 210 -2.22 16.99 -10.94
CA ASP A 210 -1.47 16.78 -9.69
C ASP A 210 -1.10 15.32 -9.46
N PHE A 211 -1.60 14.43 -10.31
CA PHE A 211 -1.49 12.99 -10.18
C PHE A 211 -1.46 12.34 -11.57
N LEU A 212 -0.58 11.35 -11.74
CA LEU A 212 -0.47 10.51 -12.92
C LEU A 212 -0.49 9.03 -12.49
N LYS A 213 -1.50 8.28 -12.93
CA LYS A 213 -1.47 6.81 -12.98
C LYS A 213 -0.75 6.39 -14.26
N LEU A 214 0.37 5.68 -14.12
CA LEU A 214 1.09 5.05 -15.22
C LEU A 214 0.80 3.55 -15.18
N ASP A 215 0.08 3.05 -16.19
CA ASP A 215 -0.50 1.71 -16.15
C ASP A 215 0.15 0.70 -17.10
N GLY A 216 -0.11 -0.59 -16.83
CA GLY A 216 0.49 -1.73 -17.50
C GLY A 216 2.00 -1.81 -17.31
N VAL A 217 2.55 -1.23 -16.25
CA VAL A 217 3.98 -1.19 -15.96
C VAL A 217 4.48 -2.61 -15.65
N GLY A 218 5.50 -3.05 -16.38
CA GLY A 218 6.26 -4.26 -16.05
C GLY A 218 7.69 -3.95 -15.56
N PRO A 219 8.45 -4.94 -15.07
CA PRO A 219 8.05 -6.34 -14.89
C PRO A 219 6.90 -6.48 -13.89
N GLY A 220 5.96 -7.38 -14.17
CA GLY A 220 4.63 -7.38 -13.56
C GLY A 220 3.52 -7.33 -14.62
N SER A 221 2.28 -7.04 -14.22
CA SER A 221 1.11 -7.00 -15.11
C SER A 221 0.94 -8.27 -15.96
N GLY A 222 1.33 -9.43 -15.44
CA GLY A 222 1.30 -10.71 -16.17
C GLY A 222 2.33 -10.81 -17.32
N LYS A 223 3.32 -9.92 -17.38
CA LYS A 223 4.34 -9.85 -18.42
C LYS A 223 5.76 -9.94 -17.82
N SER A 224 6.66 -10.56 -18.57
CA SER A 224 8.07 -10.72 -18.17
C SER A 224 9.02 -10.71 -19.38
N GLY A 225 10.29 -10.41 -19.13
CA GLY A 225 11.34 -10.29 -20.14
C GLY A 225 11.66 -8.85 -20.54
N ASP A 226 12.81 -8.67 -21.19
CA ASP A 226 13.40 -7.36 -21.45
C ASP A 226 12.44 -6.36 -22.10
N GLN A 227 11.52 -6.79 -22.98
CA GLN A 227 10.61 -5.84 -23.62
C GLN A 227 9.56 -5.23 -22.67
N TYR A 228 9.24 -5.92 -21.58
CA TYR A 228 8.27 -5.47 -20.57
C TYR A 228 8.91 -4.88 -19.32
N ASP A 229 10.25 -4.84 -19.24
CA ASP A 229 10.93 -4.08 -18.18
C ASP A 229 10.77 -2.58 -18.42
N ASN A 230 9.90 -1.93 -17.64
CA ASN A 230 9.59 -0.51 -17.70
C ASN A 230 10.28 0.31 -16.61
N VAL A 231 11.26 -0.22 -15.87
CA VAL A 231 11.98 0.53 -14.82
C VAL A 231 12.60 1.82 -15.37
N ALA A 232 13.21 1.77 -16.55
CA ALA A 232 13.78 2.95 -17.21
C ALA A 232 12.71 3.98 -17.64
N ASP A 233 11.51 3.51 -17.99
CA ASP A 233 10.37 4.36 -18.36
C ASP A 233 9.85 5.12 -17.13
N VAL A 234 9.62 4.39 -16.04
CA VAL A 234 9.23 4.97 -14.75
C VAL A 234 10.28 5.98 -14.25
N ALA A 235 11.57 5.68 -14.37
CA ALA A 235 12.65 6.60 -14.01
C ALA A 235 12.64 7.87 -14.89
N ALA A 236 12.32 7.75 -16.18
CA ALA A 236 12.20 8.89 -17.08
C ALA A 236 11.00 9.76 -16.73
N TRP A 237 9.86 9.17 -16.35
CA TRP A 237 8.69 9.88 -15.84
C TRP A 237 8.98 10.63 -14.55
N ASN A 238 9.63 9.99 -13.58
CA ASN A 238 10.06 10.63 -12.34
C ASN A 238 10.90 11.90 -12.60
N LYS A 239 11.88 11.79 -13.50
CA LYS A 239 12.74 12.90 -13.90
C LYS A 239 11.96 13.99 -14.63
N ALA A 240 11.09 13.62 -15.56
CA ALA A 240 10.29 14.55 -16.35
C ALA A 240 9.31 15.34 -15.47
N ILE A 241 8.60 14.66 -14.57
CA ILE A 241 7.71 15.27 -13.56
C ILE A 241 8.47 16.28 -12.72
N THR A 242 9.64 15.90 -12.17
CA THR A 242 10.48 16.81 -11.38
C THR A 242 10.87 18.06 -12.17
N ALA A 243 11.20 17.91 -13.46
CA ALA A 243 11.58 19.02 -14.33
C ALA A 243 10.42 19.99 -14.66
N THR A 244 9.16 19.58 -14.47
CA THR A 244 8.01 20.49 -14.65
C THR A 244 7.92 21.56 -13.55
N GLY A 245 8.49 21.30 -12.37
CA GLY A 245 8.33 22.15 -11.18
C GLY A 245 6.95 22.07 -10.52
N ARG A 246 6.01 21.27 -11.07
CA ARG A 246 4.73 20.96 -10.45
C ARG A 246 4.85 19.66 -9.65
N PRO A 247 4.43 19.61 -8.37
CA PRO A 247 4.30 18.34 -7.66
C PRO A 247 3.23 17.47 -8.32
N ILE A 248 3.63 16.35 -8.91
CA ILE A 248 2.71 15.35 -9.48
C ILE A 248 3.01 14.02 -8.80
N HIS A 249 1.99 13.41 -8.19
CA HIS A 249 2.07 12.04 -7.67
C HIS A 249 2.15 11.04 -8.82
N LEU A 250 3.18 10.21 -8.86
CA LEU A 250 3.31 9.12 -9.83
C LEU A 250 2.89 7.79 -9.21
N GLU A 251 1.77 7.25 -9.66
CA GLU A 251 1.21 5.97 -9.22
C GLU A 251 1.43 4.90 -10.29
N LEU A 252 2.02 3.75 -9.93
CA LEU A 252 2.28 2.65 -10.87
C LEU A 252 1.19 1.59 -10.78
N SER A 253 0.76 1.11 -11.94
CA SER A 253 -0.27 0.08 -12.07
C SER A 253 0.10 -0.86 -13.24
N TRP A 254 -0.23 -2.15 -13.27
CA TRP A 254 -0.91 -2.97 -12.26
C TRP A 254 -0.24 -4.32 -12.01
N SER A 255 -0.38 -4.89 -10.82
CA SER A 255 0.23 -6.16 -10.40
C SER A 255 1.76 -6.16 -10.62
N LEU A 256 2.43 -5.22 -9.96
CA LEU A 256 3.87 -4.99 -10.12
C LEU A 256 4.69 -6.17 -9.55
N ASP A 257 5.81 -6.50 -10.17
CA ASP A 257 6.70 -7.53 -9.65
C ASP A 257 7.39 -7.05 -8.36
N TYR A 258 7.26 -7.84 -7.29
CA TYR A 258 7.91 -7.62 -6.00
C TYR A 258 9.44 -7.54 -6.11
N GLY A 259 10.05 -8.28 -7.04
CA GLY A 259 11.50 -8.25 -7.28
C GLY A 259 12.03 -6.86 -7.62
N HIS A 260 11.16 -5.94 -8.05
CA HIS A 260 11.47 -4.57 -8.40
C HIS A 260 10.94 -3.52 -7.41
N ALA A 261 10.45 -3.94 -6.22
CA ALA A 261 9.90 -3.02 -5.22
C ALA A 261 10.84 -1.87 -4.83
N ALA A 262 12.16 -2.11 -4.80
CA ALA A 262 13.15 -1.07 -4.53
C ALA A 262 13.22 -0.01 -5.64
N ASP A 263 13.06 -0.42 -6.90
CA ASP A 263 13.02 0.48 -8.05
C ASP A 263 11.71 1.28 -8.06
N TRP A 264 10.57 0.61 -7.83
CA TRP A 264 9.26 1.26 -7.73
C TRP A 264 9.26 2.35 -6.66
N LYS A 265 9.75 2.04 -5.46
CA LYS A 265 9.88 3.01 -4.37
C LYS A 265 10.84 4.16 -4.70
N LYS A 266 11.88 3.90 -5.47
CA LYS A 266 12.86 4.93 -5.85
C LYS A 266 12.30 5.94 -6.85
N TYR A 267 11.46 5.48 -7.77
CA TYR A 267 11.04 6.28 -8.92
C TYR A 267 9.56 6.69 -8.91
N SER A 268 8.75 6.20 -7.97
CA SER A 268 7.31 6.52 -7.91
C SER A 268 6.86 6.89 -6.49
N ASN A 269 5.59 7.21 -6.35
CA ASN A 269 4.93 7.60 -5.09
C ASN A 269 3.91 6.58 -4.60
N GLY A 270 3.62 5.57 -5.41
CA GLY A 270 2.81 4.41 -5.08
C GLY A 270 2.91 3.36 -6.18
N TRP A 271 2.64 2.11 -5.82
CA TRP A 271 2.65 0.98 -6.75
C TRP A 271 1.57 -0.03 -6.37
N ARG A 272 0.87 -0.51 -7.38
CA ARG A 272 -0.26 -1.40 -7.20
C ARG A 272 0.18 -2.87 -7.17
N ILE A 273 -0.11 -3.54 -6.05
CA ILE A 273 0.56 -4.80 -5.70
C ILE A 273 -0.07 -6.04 -6.32
N ASP A 274 -1.28 -5.93 -6.86
CA ASP A 274 -1.98 -7.03 -7.51
C ASP A 274 -2.85 -6.52 -8.68
N THR A 275 -3.75 -7.36 -9.18
CA THR A 275 -4.72 -7.03 -10.22
C THR A 275 -5.85 -6.14 -9.69
N ASP A 276 -6.88 -5.95 -10.51
CA ASP A 276 -7.99 -5.04 -10.30
C ASP A 276 -8.93 -5.65 -9.28
N VAL A 277 -9.43 -4.82 -8.37
CA VAL A 277 -10.49 -5.24 -7.45
C VAL A 277 -11.83 -5.43 -8.17
N GLU A 278 -12.01 -4.76 -9.31
CA GLU A 278 -13.26 -4.84 -10.06
C GLU A 278 -13.53 -6.25 -10.59
N CYS A 279 -14.79 -6.68 -10.47
CA CYS A 279 -15.21 -8.01 -10.92
C CYS A 279 -15.49 -8.09 -12.43
N TYR A 280 -15.51 -6.94 -13.12
CA TYR A 280 -15.94 -6.83 -14.54
C TYR A 280 -17.34 -7.43 -14.79
N CYS A 281 -18.20 -7.32 -13.78
CA CYS A 281 -19.49 -7.97 -13.66
C CYS A 281 -20.61 -6.94 -13.41
N ASN A 282 -21.80 -7.39 -13.00
CA ASN A 282 -22.96 -6.51 -12.80
C ASN A 282 -22.95 -5.74 -11.46
N THR A 283 -21.83 -5.76 -10.75
CA THR A 283 -21.51 -4.96 -9.55
C THR A 283 -20.15 -4.28 -9.77
N LEU A 284 -19.67 -3.47 -8.82
CA LEU A 284 -18.33 -2.88 -8.91
C LEU A 284 -17.28 -3.96 -8.62
N VAL A 285 -17.42 -4.63 -7.49
CA VAL A 285 -16.51 -5.67 -7.00
C VAL A 285 -17.30 -6.92 -6.60
N SER A 286 -16.59 -7.97 -6.21
CA SER A 286 -17.15 -9.12 -5.50
C SER A 286 -16.09 -9.72 -4.60
N TRP A 287 -16.51 -10.31 -3.48
CA TRP A 287 -15.58 -10.80 -2.46
C TRP A 287 -14.56 -11.77 -3.04
N GLU A 288 -15.01 -12.86 -3.68
CA GLU A 288 -14.17 -13.99 -4.13
C GLU A 288 -13.50 -13.80 -5.50
N ASN A 289 -13.69 -12.66 -6.17
CA ASN A 289 -13.05 -12.43 -7.48
C ASN A 289 -11.70 -11.72 -7.36
N SER A 290 -11.49 -10.94 -6.30
CA SER A 290 -10.27 -10.14 -6.13
C SER A 290 -10.14 -9.50 -4.75
N VAL A 291 -11.25 -9.17 -4.06
CA VAL A 291 -11.17 -8.43 -2.79
C VAL A 291 -10.49 -9.27 -1.69
N ASP A 292 -10.85 -10.55 -1.57
CA ASP A 292 -10.30 -11.43 -0.54
C ASP A 292 -8.85 -11.86 -0.80
N ASP A 293 -8.42 -11.87 -2.06
CA ASP A 293 -7.02 -12.12 -2.45
C ASP A 293 -6.03 -11.17 -1.74
N ARG A 294 -6.45 -9.92 -1.45
CA ARG A 294 -5.58 -8.93 -0.80
C ARG A 294 -5.06 -9.35 0.59
N TRP A 295 -5.75 -10.26 1.29
CA TRP A 295 -5.24 -10.80 2.56
C TRP A 295 -4.03 -11.72 2.38
N ASP A 296 -3.86 -12.32 1.20
CA ASP A 296 -2.71 -13.14 0.86
C ASP A 296 -1.59 -12.34 0.19
N ASP A 297 -1.91 -11.29 -0.58
CA ASP A 297 -0.91 -10.50 -1.33
C ASP A 297 -0.24 -9.42 -0.48
N ALA A 298 -1.02 -8.64 0.26
CA ALA A 298 -0.54 -7.49 1.01
C ALA A 298 0.60 -7.79 2.00
N PRO A 299 0.63 -8.94 2.73
CA PRO A 299 1.69 -9.24 3.69
C PRO A 299 3.11 -9.09 3.13
N ALA A 300 3.33 -9.55 1.89
CA ALA A 300 4.64 -9.54 1.23
C ALA A 300 5.19 -8.11 1.05
N TRP A 301 4.31 -7.12 0.93
CA TRP A 301 4.65 -5.75 0.58
C TRP A 301 4.70 -4.80 1.78
N THR A 302 4.24 -5.24 2.96
CA THR A 302 4.05 -4.36 4.13
C THR A 302 5.31 -3.59 4.57
N ASP A 303 6.50 -4.14 4.36
CA ASP A 303 7.78 -3.49 4.71
C ASP A 303 8.29 -2.51 3.64
N ARG A 304 7.62 -2.45 2.48
CA ARG A 304 7.98 -1.57 1.36
C ARG A 304 7.28 -0.22 1.44
N ALA A 305 6.07 -0.16 2.00
CA ALA A 305 5.28 1.06 2.12
C ALA A 305 5.76 2.00 3.24
N GLY A 306 5.61 3.31 3.00
CA GLY A 306 5.87 4.37 3.97
C GLY A 306 5.97 5.76 3.30
N PRO A 307 6.31 6.82 4.04
CA PRO A 307 6.45 8.15 3.46
C PRO A 307 7.36 8.16 2.21
N GLY A 308 6.82 8.69 1.11
CA GLY A 308 7.44 8.70 -0.21
C GLY A 308 6.94 7.62 -1.17
N GLY A 309 6.26 6.57 -0.69
CA GLY A 309 5.80 5.44 -1.52
C GLY A 309 4.90 4.45 -0.78
N TRP A 310 3.67 4.25 -1.24
CA TRP A 310 2.67 3.40 -0.57
C TRP A 310 2.24 2.21 -1.44
N ASN A 311 1.87 1.10 -0.79
CA ASN A 311 1.27 -0.03 -1.49
C ASN A 311 -0.17 0.32 -1.88
N ASP A 312 -0.47 0.24 -3.16
CA ASP A 312 -1.82 0.40 -3.68
C ASP A 312 -2.50 -0.97 -3.76
N LEU A 313 -3.59 -1.14 -3.01
CA LEU A 313 -4.43 -2.34 -3.02
C LEU A 313 -5.58 -2.22 -4.04
N ASP A 314 -5.60 -1.13 -4.79
CA ASP A 314 -6.64 -0.66 -5.71
C ASP A 314 -7.84 0.01 -5.00
N SER A 315 -8.90 0.33 -5.74
CA SER A 315 -10.05 1.10 -5.27
C SER A 315 -10.73 0.50 -4.03
N LEU A 316 -11.40 1.34 -3.23
CA LEU A 316 -12.18 0.97 -2.04
C LEU A 316 -13.68 1.17 -2.33
N ASP A 317 -14.28 0.19 -3.01
CA ASP A 317 -15.69 0.22 -3.43
C ASP A 317 -16.62 -0.32 -2.35
N VAL A 318 -17.02 0.58 -1.46
CA VAL A 318 -17.78 0.25 -0.26
C VAL A 318 -18.91 1.24 -0.02
N GLY A 319 -19.37 1.96 -1.04
CA GLY A 319 -20.20 3.15 -0.92
C GLY A 319 -21.64 3.00 -1.41
N ASN A 320 -21.96 2.03 -2.26
CA ASN A 320 -23.20 1.99 -3.05
C ASN A 320 -24.06 0.72 -2.90
N ASP A 321 -24.20 0.20 -1.68
CA ASP A 321 -25.11 -0.92 -1.33
C ASP A 321 -25.06 -2.08 -2.34
N ALA A 322 -26.17 -2.36 -3.05
CA ALA A 322 -26.23 -3.44 -4.01
C ALA A 322 -25.33 -3.26 -5.24
N MET A 323 -24.85 -2.05 -5.53
CA MET A 323 -23.93 -1.81 -6.64
C MET A 323 -22.51 -2.25 -6.32
N ASP A 324 -22.08 -2.19 -5.06
CA ASP A 324 -20.75 -2.65 -4.62
C ASP A 324 -20.58 -4.14 -4.92
N GLY A 325 -21.61 -4.94 -4.64
CA GLY A 325 -21.58 -6.40 -4.74
C GLY A 325 -21.13 -7.11 -3.48
N LEU A 326 -21.14 -6.41 -2.34
CA LEU A 326 -20.64 -6.88 -1.06
C LEU A 326 -21.68 -6.76 0.06
N THR A 327 -21.63 -7.69 1.00
CA THR A 327 -22.34 -7.58 2.27
C THR A 327 -21.75 -6.48 3.15
N LYS A 328 -22.49 -6.04 4.18
CA LYS A 328 -21.98 -5.05 5.14
C LYS A 328 -20.72 -5.51 5.87
N ALA A 329 -20.62 -6.81 6.16
CA ALA A 329 -19.46 -7.39 6.84
C ALA A 329 -18.21 -7.31 5.95
N GLU A 330 -18.35 -7.69 4.68
CA GLU A 330 -17.29 -7.61 3.67
C GLU A 330 -16.84 -6.17 3.43
N ARG A 331 -17.78 -5.21 3.25
CA ARG A 331 -17.46 -3.78 3.11
C ARG A 331 -16.65 -3.24 4.28
N GLN A 332 -16.96 -3.66 5.51
CA GLN A 332 -16.18 -3.26 6.68
C GLN A 332 -14.79 -3.91 6.69
N SER A 333 -14.69 -5.19 6.35
CA SER A 333 -13.41 -5.91 6.29
C SER A 333 -12.50 -5.34 5.22
N TYR A 334 -13.05 -5.01 4.05
CA TYR A 334 -12.39 -4.30 2.97
C TYR A 334 -11.81 -2.97 3.46
N ALA A 335 -12.64 -2.08 4.03
CA ALA A 335 -12.17 -0.81 4.58
C ALA A 335 -11.16 -0.97 5.71
N THR A 336 -11.31 -2.02 6.53
CA THR A 336 -10.38 -2.33 7.63
C THR A 336 -9.01 -2.73 7.09
N LEU A 337 -8.94 -3.62 6.10
CA LEU A 337 -7.67 -4.04 5.51
C LEU A 337 -6.95 -2.85 4.86
N TRP A 338 -7.65 -2.04 4.07
CA TRP A 338 -7.06 -0.86 3.42
C TRP A 338 -6.45 0.10 4.43
N ALA A 339 -7.20 0.39 5.51
CA ALA A 339 -6.73 1.31 6.54
C ALA A 339 -5.51 0.77 7.31
N VAL A 340 -5.49 -0.51 7.68
CA VAL A 340 -4.34 -1.07 8.42
C VAL A 340 -3.14 -1.35 7.50
N ALA A 341 -3.36 -1.60 6.22
CA ALA A 341 -2.32 -1.75 5.21
C ALA A 341 -1.73 -0.40 4.75
N LYS A 342 -2.34 0.73 5.15
CA LYS A 342 -1.94 2.09 4.73
C LYS A 342 -2.08 2.30 3.22
N SER A 343 -3.07 1.66 2.62
CA SER A 343 -3.32 1.80 1.19
C SER A 343 -4.01 3.12 0.90
N PRO A 344 -3.77 3.76 -0.27
CA PRO A 344 -4.57 4.90 -0.69
C PRO A 344 -6.07 4.66 -0.51
N LEU A 345 -6.74 5.56 0.21
CA LEU A 345 -8.19 5.50 0.41
C LEU A 345 -8.88 6.26 -0.72
N PHE A 346 -8.91 5.66 -1.91
CA PHE A 346 -9.71 6.16 -3.01
C PHE A 346 -10.83 5.19 -3.36
N THR A 347 -12.00 5.72 -3.66
CA THR A 347 -13.18 4.92 -3.99
C THR A 347 -13.51 5.04 -5.48
N GLY A 348 -14.01 3.96 -6.08
CA GLY A 348 -14.63 3.97 -7.40
C GLY A 348 -16.16 4.12 -7.38
N ASP A 349 -16.74 4.29 -6.20
CA ASP A 349 -18.18 4.45 -5.97
C ASP A 349 -18.76 5.67 -6.72
N ASP A 350 -20.04 5.60 -7.04
CA ASP A 350 -20.86 6.77 -7.38
C ASP A 350 -21.09 7.61 -6.12
N LEU A 351 -20.29 8.65 -5.94
CA LEU A 351 -20.35 9.56 -4.79
C LEU A 351 -21.70 10.30 -4.71
N THR A 352 -22.45 10.39 -5.81
CA THR A 352 -23.80 10.99 -5.80
C THR A 352 -24.84 10.08 -5.15
N ARG A 353 -24.56 8.77 -5.07
CA ARG A 353 -25.47 7.71 -4.61
C ARG A 353 -24.92 6.90 -3.42
N LEU A 354 -24.03 7.48 -2.62
CA LEU A 354 -23.56 6.83 -1.39
C LEU A 354 -24.73 6.50 -0.46
N ASP A 355 -24.79 5.26 0.03
CA ASP A 355 -25.69 4.87 1.09
C ASP A 355 -25.14 5.27 2.47
N ASP A 356 -26.00 5.30 3.50
CA ASP A 356 -25.63 5.76 4.85
C ASP A 356 -24.50 4.93 5.46
N TYR A 357 -24.48 3.62 5.20
CA TYR A 357 -23.44 2.74 5.73
C TYR A 357 -22.12 2.97 5.01
N GLY A 358 -22.13 3.06 3.69
CA GLY A 358 -20.92 3.36 2.91
C GLY A 358 -20.32 4.71 3.25
N LEU A 359 -21.16 5.74 3.41
CA LEU A 359 -20.71 7.03 3.90
C LEU A 359 -20.09 6.93 5.29
N SER A 360 -20.66 6.10 6.19
CA SER A 360 -20.07 5.89 7.52
C SER A 360 -18.70 5.20 7.46
N LEU A 361 -18.49 4.26 6.53
CA LEU A 361 -17.20 3.60 6.33
C LEU A 361 -16.15 4.59 5.81
N LEU A 362 -16.48 5.34 4.75
CA LEU A 362 -15.60 6.32 4.12
C LEU A 362 -15.33 7.56 4.98
N THR A 363 -16.05 7.77 6.08
CA THR A 363 -15.92 9.01 6.88
C THR A 363 -15.60 8.77 8.35
N ASN A 364 -15.37 7.52 8.75
CA ASN A 364 -14.95 7.20 10.12
C ASN A 364 -13.55 7.78 10.40
N ARG A 365 -13.50 8.81 11.25
CA ARG A 365 -12.26 9.54 11.57
C ARG A 365 -11.22 8.70 12.30
N GLU A 366 -11.63 7.69 13.07
CA GLU A 366 -10.69 6.84 13.80
C GLU A 366 -10.02 5.83 12.86
N VAL A 367 -10.78 5.28 11.90
CA VAL A 367 -10.25 4.39 10.87
C VAL A 367 -9.36 5.15 9.89
N ILE A 368 -9.80 6.34 9.44
CA ILE A 368 -8.94 7.23 8.62
C ILE A 368 -7.68 7.61 9.39
N ALA A 369 -7.75 7.83 10.70
CA ALA A 369 -6.56 8.13 11.51
C ALA A 369 -5.60 6.93 11.59
N VAL A 370 -6.10 5.69 11.57
CA VAL A 370 -5.25 4.51 11.43
C VAL A 370 -4.47 4.60 10.12
N ASP A 371 -5.15 4.78 8.99
CA ASP A 371 -4.53 4.92 7.67
C ASP A 371 -3.51 6.07 7.64
N GLN A 372 -3.94 7.26 8.05
CA GLN A 372 -3.18 8.52 7.93
C GLN A 372 -2.15 8.78 9.07
N SER A 373 -1.89 7.80 9.95
CA SER A 373 -0.92 7.94 11.05
C SER A 373 0.52 7.60 10.65
N ASP A 374 1.48 7.98 11.51
CA ASP A 374 2.91 7.64 11.36
C ASP A 374 3.25 6.21 11.80
N ALA A 375 2.26 5.40 12.14
CA ALA A 375 2.45 3.98 12.41
C ALA A 375 2.81 3.24 11.10
N PRO A 376 3.64 2.18 11.15
CA PRO A 376 3.86 1.33 9.98
C PRO A 376 2.57 0.60 9.57
N PRO A 377 2.49 0.08 8.33
CA PRO A 377 1.45 -0.87 7.96
C PRO A 377 1.38 -2.02 8.95
N ALA A 378 0.16 -2.43 9.31
CA ALA A 378 -0.06 -3.63 10.08
C ALA A 378 0.31 -4.85 9.24
N ARG A 379 0.80 -5.88 9.93
CA ARG A 379 1.14 -7.17 9.33
C ARG A 379 0.40 -8.29 10.05
N PRO A 380 0.16 -9.44 9.40
CA PRO A 380 -0.38 -10.61 10.07
C PRO A 380 0.55 -11.02 11.23
N VAL A 381 -0.02 -11.21 12.42
CA VAL A 381 0.68 -11.78 13.59
C VAL A 381 0.27 -13.23 13.85
N THR A 382 -0.72 -13.73 13.12
CA THR A 382 -1.11 -15.13 13.01
C THR A 382 -0.87 -15.62 11.59
N PRO A 383 -0.85 -16.94 11.34
CA PRO A 383 -0.90 -17.46 9.97
C PRO A 383 -2.11 -16.92 9.18
N SER A 384 -2.03 -16.97 7.85
CA SER A 384 -3.10 -16.66 6.89
C SER A 384 -4.17 -17.77 6.86
N ASP A 385 -4.55 -18.27 8.03
CA ASP A 385 -5.70 -19.16 8.18
C ASP A 385 -7.00 -18.34 8.03
N ALA A 386 -8.16 -18.98 8.11
CA ALA A 386 -9.43 -18.30 7.94
C ALA A 386 -9.72 -17.23 9.01
N GLN A 387 -9.17 -17.38 10.22
CA GLN A 387 -9.24 -16.35 11.27
C GLN A 387 -7.87 -15.71 11.45
N GLN A 388 -7.78 -14.42 11.16
CA GLN A 388 -6.51 -13.70 11.15
C GLN A 388 -6.51 -12.54 12.14
N VAL A 389 -5.34 -12.27 12.71
CA VAL A 389 -5.05 -11.05 13.47
C VAL A 389 -3.91 -10.32 12.81
N TRP A 390 -4.13 -9.05 12.52
CA TRP A 390 -3.14 -8.14 11.98
C TRP A 390 -2.83 -7.07 13.01
N ALA A 391 -1.57 -6.67 13.12
CA ALA A 391 -1.21 -5.64 14.08
C ALA A 391 -0.01 -4.77 13.64
N ALA A 392 -0.04 -3.53 14.10
CA ALA A 392 1.06 -2.59 14.09
C ALA A 392 1.28 -2.02 15.49
N LYS A 393 2.54 -1.75 15.85
CA LYS A 393 2.86 -0.99 17.06
C LYS A 393 2.95 0.49 16.70
N ASN A 394 2.15 1.32 17.36
CA ASN A 394 2.11 2.75 17.13
C ASN A 394 3.28 3.45 17.86
N PRO A 395 3.76 4.62 17.37
CA PRO A 395 4.88 5.34 17.99
C PRO A 395 4.67 5.71 19.46
N ASN A 396 3.42 5.92 19.89
CA ASN A 396 3.04 6.22 21.27
C ASN A 396 3.01 4.98 22.19
N GLY A 397 3.30 3.78 21.67
CA GLY A 397 3.31 2.52 22.43
C GLY A 397 1.98 1.76 22.45
N THR A 398 0.90 2.32 21.90
CA THR A 398 -0.34 1.56 21.66
C THR A 398 -0.18 0.63 20.46
N TYR A 399 -1.15 -0.23 20.22
CA TYR A 399 -1.20 -1.11 19.05
C TYR A 399 -2.48 -0.88 18.27
N THR A 400 -2.36 -0.86 16.94
CA THR A 400 -3.50 -1.04 16.04
C THR A 400 -3.67 -2.53 15.82
N VAL A 401 -4.86 -3.07 16.06
CA VAL A 401 -5.14 -4.52 15.97
C VAL A 401 -6.42 -4.74 15.18
N ALA A 402 -6.32 -5.45 14.05
CA ALA A 402 -7.47 -5.89 13.27
C ALA A 402 -7.70 -7.39 13.43
N LEU A 403 -8.96 -7.77 13.56
CA LEU A 403 -9.41 -9.16 13.59
C LEU A 403 -10.25 -9.39 12.35
N PHE A 404 -9.99 -10.48 11.65
CA PHE A 404 -10.71 -10.87 10.44
C PHE A 404 -11.19 -12.32 10.55
N ASN A 405 -12.42 -12.55 10.13
CA ASN A 405 -12.94 -13.89 9.87
C ASN A 405 -13.22 -14.03 8.38
N LEU A 406 -12.29 -14.58 7.62
CA LEU A 406 -12.41 -14.84 6.18
C LEU A 406 -13.19 -16.12 5.86
N ALA A 407 -13.64 -16.87 6.88
CA ALA A 407 -14.50 -18.03 6.66
C ALA A 407 -15.92 -17.63 6.23
N SER A 408 -16.58 -18.53 5.51
CA SER A 408 -17.98 -18.41 5.10
C SER A 408 -19.01 -18.62 6.23
N ALA A 409 -18.56 -18.76 7.48
CA ALA A 409 -19.41 -18.94 8.65
C ALA A 409 -18.90 -18.08 9.83
N PRO A 410 -19.78 -17.68 10.76
CA PRO A 410 -19.35 -16.95 11.95
C PRO A 410 -18.32 -17.71 12.79
N ALA A 411 -17.31 -17.02 13.28
CA ALA A 411 -16.24 -17.60 14.09
C ALA A 411 -15.75 -16.63 15.16
N ALA A 412 -15.21 -17.18 16.25
CA ALA A 412 -14.52 -16.39 17.25
C ALA A 412 -13.07 -16.12 16.81
N VAL A 413 -12.65 -14.86 16.84
CA VAL A 413 -11.27 -14.46 16.53
C VAL A 413 -10.65 -13.85 17.78
N SER A 414 -9.41 -14.21 18.09
CA SER A 414 -8.74 -13.78 19.33
C SER A 414 -7.38 -13.16 19.09
N ALA A 415 -7.22 -11.89 19.46
CA ALA A 415 -5.91 -11.24 19.54
C ALA A 415 -5.31 -11.50 20.93
N ASN A 416 -4.25 -12.32 21.00
CA ASN A 416 -3.54 -12.59 22.25
C ASN A 416 -2.41 -11.57 22.43
N TRP A 417 -2.31 -10.92 23.59
CA TRP A 417 -1.27 -9.93 23.88
C TRP A 417 0.14 -10.45 23.65
N THR A 418 0.35 -11.75 23.85
CA THR A 418 1.66 -12.37 23.61
C THR A 418 2.09 -12.35 22.15
N THR A 419 1.15 -12.38 21.19
CA THR A 419 1.48 -12.23 19.75
C THR A 419 1.87 -10.80 19.42
N LEU A 420 1.43 -9.83 20.22
CA LEU A 420 1.79 -8.41 20.13
C LEU A 420 3.08 -8.08 20.92
N GLY A 421 3.61 -9.04 21.67
CA GLY A 421 4.84 -8.91 22.45
C GLY A 421 4.67 -8.41 23.89
N PHE A 422 3.47 -8.44 24.46
CA PHE A 422 3.23 -8.09 25.87
C PHE A 422 2.28 -9.06 26.59
N THR A 423 2.12 -8.91 27.91
CA THR A 423 1.23 -9.71 28.76
C THR A 423 0.44 -8.81 29.70
N GLY A 424 -0.53 -9.34 30.44
CA GLY A 424 -1.24 -8.58 31.48
C GLY A 424 -2.46 -7.82 30.95
N LYS A 425 -2.74 -6.65 31.54
CA LYS A 425 -3.90 -5.82 31.18
C LYS A 425 -3.61 -4.93 29.99
N ALA A 426 -4.64 -4.67 29.18
CA ALA A 426 -4.64 -3.62 28.18
C ALA A 426 -6.06 -3.08 28.01
N ASP A 427 -6.17 -1.78 27.76
CA ASP A 427 -7.46 -1.17 27.41
C ASP A 427 -7.70 -1.28 25.91
N VAL A 428 -8.94 -1.57 25.52
CA VAL A 428 -9.34 -1.83 24.14
C VAL A 428 -10.42 -0.83 23.73
N ARG A 429 -10.20 -0.15 22.59
CA ARG A 429 -11.16 0.74 21.95
C ARG A 429 -11.53 0.23 20.57
N ASP A 430 -12.82 0.05 20.30
CA ASP A 430 -13.39 -0.27 18.99
C ASP A 430 -13.53 0.98 18.13
N LEU A 431 -12.80 1.01 17.01
CA LEU A 431 -12.74 2.17 16.13
C LEU A 431 -13.95 2.27 15.19
N TRP A 432 -14.61 1.15 14.89
CA TRP A 432 -15.83 1.16 14.08
C TRP A 432 -17.03 1.60 14.90
N ASN A 433 -17.11 1.15 16.15
CA ASN A 433 -18.22 1.47 17.06
C ASN A 433 -17.98 2.72 17.92
N HIS A 434 -16.78 3.33 17.85
CA HIS A 434 -16.36 4.46 18.68
C HIS A 434 -16.47 4.19 20.20
N GLU A 435 -16.28 2.95 20.60
CA GLU A 435 -16.60 2.44 21.93
C GLU A 435 -15.34 2.01 22.69
N ASP A 436 -15.19 2.47 23.93
CA ASP A 436 -14.19 1.94 24.85
C ASP A 436 -14.74 0.64 25.48
N LEU A 437 -14.21 -0.51 25.05
CA LEU A 437 -14.64 -1.83 25.54
C LEU A 437 -14.10 -2.14 26.96
N GLY A 438 -13.22 -1.29 27.47
CA GLY A 438 -12.61 -1.41 28.79
C GLY A 438 -11.33 -2.25 28.80
N SER A 439 -10.99 -2.79 29.97
CA SER A 439 -9.70 -3.44 30.22
C SER A 439 -9.77 -4.95 30.09
N TYR A 440 -8.97 -5.51 29.19
CA TYR A 440 -8.87 -6.94 28.91
C TYR A 440 -7.56 -7.51 29.43
N THR A 441 -7.58 -8.75 29.91
CA THR A 441 -6.38 -9.45 30.39
C THR A 441 -5.95 -10.53 29.41
N ASN A 442 -4.69 -10.49 28.98
CA ASN A 442 -4.01 -11.41 28.06
C ASN A 442 -4.56 -11.53 26.63
N LYS A 443 -5.83 -11.23 26.36
CA LYS A 443 -6.41 -11.25 25.02
C LYS A 443 -7.74 -10.49 24.94
N VAL A 444 -8.14 -10.14 23.72
CA VAL A 444 -9.50 -9.79 23.34
C VAL A 444 -10.03 -10.83 22.35
N THR A 445 -11.30 -11.21 22.47
CA THR A 445 -11.96 -12.20 21.61
C THR A 445 -13.31 -11.67 21.16
N GLU A 446 -13.56 -11.70 19.85
CA GLU A 446 -14.81 -11.25 19.25
C GLU A 446 -15.44 -12.34 18.41
N ALA A 447 -16.78 -12.43 18.44
CA ALA A 447 -17.54 -13.26 17.53
C ALA A 447 -17.82 -12.46 16.25
N LEU A 448 -17.17 -12.85 15.15
CA LEU A 448 -17.31 -12.17 13.87
C LEU A 448 -18.27 -12.96 12.97
N PRO A 449 -19.14 -12.31 12.19
CA PRO A 449 -19.89 -12.98 11.14
C PRO A 449 -18.94 -13.53 10.06
N ALA A 450 -19.48 -14.29 9.12
CA ALA A 450 -18.75 -14.63 7.90
C ALA A 450 -18.21 -13.34 7.25
N HIS A 451 -16.94 -13.37 6.86
CA HIS A 451 -16.21 -12.26 6.23
C HIS A 451 -16.15 -10.97 7.08
N GLY A 452 -16.42 -11.07 8.39
CA GLY A 452 -16.49 -9.93 9.30
C GLY A 452 -15.15 -9.51 9.87
N SER A 453 -15.10 -8.26 10.34
CA SER A 453 -13.92 -7.66 10.97
C SER A 453 -14.22 -6.90 12.26
N ARG A 454 -13.16 -6.63 13.02
CA ARG A 454 -13.08 -5.59 14.06
C ARG A 454 -11.74 -4.90 13.99
N LEU A 455 -11.71 -3.63 14.37
CA LEU A 455 -10.50 -2.81 14.40
C LEU A 455 -10.39 -2.12 15.75
N PHE A 456 -9.23 -2.28 16.39
CA PHE A 456 -8.99 -1.81 17.74
C PHE A 456 -7.75 -0.92 17.82
N THR A 457 -7.82 0.07 18.72
CA THR A 457 -6.64 0.56 19.43
C THR A 457 -6.51 -0.19 20.75
N VAL A 458 -5.33 -0.74 21.02
CA VAL A 458 -4.99 -1.48 22.24
C VAL A 458 -3.90 -0.74 23.00
N THR A 459 -4.17 -0.36 24.24
CA THR A 459 -3.22 0.35 25.12
C THR A 459 -2.69 -0.61 26.18
N PRO A 460 -1.44 -1.10 26.07
CA PRO A 460 -0.89 -2.06 27.00
C PRO A 460 -0.56 -1.43 28.36
N HIS A 461 -0.92 -2.11 29.44
CA HIS A 461 -0.58 -1.75 30.84
C HIS A 461 0.27 -2.80 31.54
N GLY A 462 0.54 -3.92 30.88
CA GLY A 462 1.37 -4.99 31.44
C GLY A 462 2.82 -4.95 30.94
N SER A 463 3.47 -6.11 31.00
CA SER A 463 4.91 -6.22 30.76
C SER A 463 5.22 -6.85 29.42
N ALA A 464 6.37 -6.48 28.86
CA ALA A 464 6.89 -7.13 27.66
C ALA A 464 7.01 -8.65 27.86
N VAL A 465 6.70 -9.42 26.82
CA VAL A 465 6.89 -10.87 26.81
C VAL A 465 8.38 -11.18 26.90
N THR A 466 8.72 -12.17 27.72
CA THR A 466 10.03 -12.82 27.65
C THR A 466 9.85 -14.18 26.97
N SER A 467 10.73 -14.53 26.03
CA SER A 467 10.71 -15.80 25.31
C SER A 467 11.97 -16.61 25.59
N THR A 468 11.91 -17.90 25.29
CA THR A 468 13.08 -18.74 25.04
C THR A 468 13.15 -19.00 23.54
N ALA A 469 14.27 -18.64 22.92
CA ALA A 469 14.53 -18.86 21.50
C ALA A 469 15.12 -20.26 21.27
N TYR A 470 14.72 -20.88 20.16
CA TYR A 470 15.26 -22.15 19.67
C TYR A 470 15.52 -22.03 18.17
N GLU A 471 16.81 -22.00 17.81
CA GLU A 471 17.25 -21.92 16.41
C GLU A 471 16.89 -23.20 15.65
N ALA A 472 16.45 -23.07 14.39
CA ALA A 472 16.03 -24.21 13.58
C ALA A 472 17.22 -25.11 13.23
N GLU A 473 18.38 -24.52 12.95
CA GLU A 473 19.62 -25.16 12.53
C GLU A 473 20.45 -25.74 13.69
N ALA A 474 19.97 -25.61 14.94
CA ALA A 474 20.69 -26.12 16.10
C ALA A 474 21.01 -27.62 15.95
N THR A 475 22.25 -28.01 16.25
CA THR A 475 22.74 -29.40 16.08
C THR A 475 22.00 -30.43 16.93
N THR A 476 21.24 -29.99 17.93
CA THR A 476 20.36 -30.83 18.75
C THR A 476 19.02 -31.15 18.08
N ASN A 477 18.65 -30.46 17.01
CA ASN A 477 17.40 -30.67 16.29
C ASN A 477 17.52 -31.85 15.33
N THR A 478 16.37 -32.35 14.87
CA THR A 478 16.30 -33.48 13.94
C THR A 478 15.77 -33.02 12.59
N LEU A 479 16.57 -33.21 11.54
CA LEU A 479 16.19 -33.00 10.16
C LEU A 479 15.94 -34.36 9.50
N SER A 480 14.89 -34.48 8.70
CA SER A 480 14.58 -35.70 7.96
C SER A 480 13.93 -35.39 6.61
N GLY A 481 13.89 -36.39 5.72
CA GLY A 481 13.50 -36.18 4.33
C GLY A 481 14.52 -35.30 3.62
N ASN A 482 14.05 -34.26 2.91
CA ASN A 482 14.91 -33.32 2.19
C ASN A 482 15.40 -32.14 3.04
N ALA A 483 14.93 -32.00 4.28
CA ALA A 483 15.22 -30.85 5.12
C ALA A 483 16.73 -30.65 5.31
N GLY A 484 17.20 -29.42 5.16
CA GLY A 484 18.63 -29.10 5.24
C GLY A 484 18.88 -27.68 5.70
N ILE A 485 20.07 -27.45 6.24
CA ILE A 485 20.52 -26.12 6.65
C ILE A 485 21.00 -25.36 5.40
N ALA A 486 20.60 -24.10 5.29
CA ALA A 486 21.04 -23.19 4.25
C ALA A 486 21.45 -21.84 4.83
N ASP A 487 22.33 -21.13 4.13
CA ASP A 487 22.73 -19.78 4.51
C ASP A 487 21.56 -18.80 4.35
N CYS A 488 21.45 -17.87 5.30
CA CYS A 488 20.47 -16.80 5.27
C CYS A 488 21.02 -15.62 6.08
N SER A 489 21.57 -14.61 5.41
CA SER A 489 22.20 -13.46 6.08
C SER A 489 21.23 -12.64 6.94
N ALA A 490 19.93 -12.66 6.62
CA ALA A 490 18.90 -11.97 7.38
C ALA A 490 18.38 -12.78 8.60
N CYS A 491 18.61 -14.09 8.61
CA CYS A 491 18.12 -15.00 9.66
C CYS A 491 19.01 -14.94 10.92
N SER A 492 18.45 -15.34 12.06
CA SER A 492 19.26 -15.58 13.26
C SER A 492 20.37 -16.57 12.95
N GLY A 493 21.54 -16.39 13.57
CA GLY A 493 22.66 -17.28 13.35
C GLY A 493 23.21 -17.32 11.91
N ALA A 494 22.70 -16.47 11.01
CA ALA A 494 22.97 -16.45 9.57
C ALA A 494 22.56 -17.73 8.81
N HIS A 495 21.67 -18.55 9.38
CA HIS A 495 21.23 -19.81 8.78
C HIS A 495 19.72 -19.99 8.93
N LYS A 496 19.17 -20.92 8.16
CA LYS A 496 17.79 -21.38 8.25
C LYS A 496 17.72 -22.86 7.92
N VAL A 497 16.61 -23.50 8.28
CA VAL A 497 16.28 -24.83 7.77
C VAL A 497 15.27 -24.71 6.65
N GLY A 498 15.70 -25.08 5.45
CA GLY A 498 14.89 -25.09 4.24
C GLY A 498 14.76 -26.49 3.64
N ASN A 499 14.46 -26.54 2.34
CA ASN A 499 14.16 -27.79 1.61
C ASN A 499 13.03 -28.60 2.27
N LEU A 500 12.08 -27.92 2.89
CA LEU A 500 10.88 -28.51 3.47
C LEU A 500 9.86 -28.78 2.35
N TYR A 501 10.15 -29.80 1.55
CA TYR A 501 9.26 -30.30 0.50
C TYR A 501 9.38 -31.82 0.37
N LEU A 502 8.34 -32.46 -0.19
CA LEU A 502 8.31 -33.92 -0.44
C LEU A 502 8.71 -34.75 0.81
N GLY A 503 8.11 -34.42 1.95
CA GLY A 503 8.33 -35.10 3.24
C GLY A 503 9.52 -34.56 4.03
N GLY A 504 10.06 -33.39 3.69
CA GLY A 504 11.05 -32.69 4.50
C GLY A 504 10.46 -32.29 5.86
N LYS A 505 11.16 -32.62 6.95
CA LYS A 505 10.73 -32.28 8.32
C LYS A 505 11.86 -31.71 9.15
N LEU A 506 11.52 -30.65 9.89
CA LEU A 506 12.31 -30.10 10.99
C LEU A 506 11.62 -30.46 12.30
N THR A 507 12.33 -31.09 13.23
CA THR A 507 11.89 -31.25 14.62
C THR A 507 12.83 -30.51 15.56
N ILE A 508 12.30 -29.45 16.18
CA ILE A 508 12.98 -28.70 17.23
C ILE A 508 12.84 -29.47 18.53
N ASN A 509 13.98 -29.88 19.09
CA ASN A 509 14.05 -30.74 20.26
C ASN A 509 14.22 -29.94 21.55
N ASN A 510 13.84 -30.55 22.68
CA ASN A 510 14.04 -30.00 24.03
C ASN A 510 13.42 -28.60 24.23
N VAL A 511 12.25 -28.36 23.65
CA VAL A 511 11.45 -27.16 23.91
C VAL A 511 10.86 -27.26 25.32
N VAL A 512 11.31 -26.42 26.24
CA VAL A 512 10.96 -26.53 27.66
C VAL A 512 9.82 -25.58 28.00
N ALA A 513 8.69 -26.13 28.45
CA ALA A 513 7.58 -25.37 29.00
C ALA A 513 7.49 -25.58 30.52
N ALA A 514 7.39 -24.50 31.29
CA ALA A 514 7.32 -24.59 32.75
C ALA A 514 5.99 -25.19 33.24
N LYS A 515 4.90 -24.95 32.51
CA LYS A 515 3.55 -25.44 32.79
C LYS A 515 2.99 -26.07 31.52
N ALA A 516 2.07 -27.02 31.66
CA ALA A 516 1.32 -27.50 30.50
C ALA A 516 0.32 -26.44 30.04
N GLY A 517 0.11 -26.31 28.74
CA GLY A 517 -0.84 -25.34 28.19
C GLY A 517 -0.62 -25.04 26.71
N THR A 518 -1.46 -24.18 26.15
CA THR A 518 -1.32 -23.68 24.79
C THR A 518 -0.52 -22.38 24.79
N TYR A 519 0.56 -22.37 24.03
CA TYR A 519 1.48 -21.24 23.89
C TYR A 519 1.33 -20.64 22.48
N GLN A 520 1.38 -19.31 22.38
CA GLN A 520 1.50 -18.63 21.11
C GLN A 520 2.98 -18.61 20.70
N VAL A 521 3.43 -19.67 20.04
CA VAL A 521 4.82 -19.83 19.62
C VAL A 521 5.05 -18.95 18.40
N LYS A 522 5.92 -17.95 18.52
CA LYS A 522 6.30 -17.10 17.40
C LYS A 522 7.33 -17.84 16.54
N ILE A 523 7.09 -17.90 15.25
CA ILE A 523 7.92 -18.62 14.28
C ILE A 523 8.48 -17.57 13.33
N ALA A 524 9.80 -17.43 13.31
CA ALA A 524 10.52 -16.66 12.30
C ALA A 524 10.77 -17.56 11.09
N TYR A 525 10.48 -17.05 9.90
CA TYR A 525 10.50 -17.84 8.67
C TYR A 525 10.80 -16.96 7.45
N VAL A 526 11.10 -17.61 6.34
CA VAL A 526 11.33 -16.98 5.04
C VAL A 526 10.53 -17.73 3.97
N SER A 527 9.80 -17.02 3.11
CA SER A 527 9.01 -17.61 2.03
C SER A 527 8.78 -16.61 0.90
N GLY A 528 9.22 -16.94 -0.33
CA GLY A 528 8.97 -16.06 -1.49
C GLY A 528 7.51 -16.01 -1.93
N ASP A 529 6.75 -17.04 -1.59
CA ASP A 529 5.32 -17.22 -1.87
C ASP A 529 4.59 -17.70 -0.61
N SER A 530 3.26 -17.60 -0.58
CA SER A 530 2.50 -18.14 0.56
C SER A 530 2.57 -19.67 0.56
N ARG A 531 2.91 -20.26 1.72
CA ARG A 531 3.13 -21.71 1.84
C ARG A 531 2.52 -22.28 3.10
N SER A 532 2.00 -23.51 2.99
CA SER A 532 1.43 -24.22 4.13
C SER A 532 2.44 -25.12 4.81
N VAL A 533 2.35 -25.26 6.13
CA VAL A 533 3.16 -26.19 6.92
C VAL A 533 2.31 -26.84 8.00
N ALA A 534 2.48 -28.15 8.19
CA ALA A 534 1.85 -28.86 9.30
C ALA A 534 2.74 -28.77 10.55
N ILE A 535 2.17 -28.28 11.66
CA ILE A 535 2.88 -28.09 12.92
C ILE A 535 2.27 -29.01 13.98
N SER A 536 3.11 -29.76 14.69
CA SER A 536 2.68 -30.64 15.79
C SER A 536 3.63 -30.54 16.99
N ALA A 537 3.12 -30.89 18.17
CA ALA A 537 3.92 -31.03 19.37
C ALA A 537 3.94 -32.49 19.85
N ASN A 538 5.11 -32.99 20.23
CA ASN A 538 5.28 -34.34 20.77
C ASN A 538 4.70 -35.46 19.88
N GLY A 539 4.68 -35.27 18.55
CA GLY A 539 4.19 -36.24 17.57
C GLY A 539 2.66 -36.39 17.49
N ASN A 540 1.88 -35.54 18.15
CA ASN A 540 0.41 -35.61 18.16
C ASN A 540 -0.24 -34.39 17.52
N GLY A 541 -1.39 -34.61 16.87
CA GLY A 541 -2.33 -33.52 16.50
C GLY A 541 -1.75 -32.46 15.57
N ALA A 542 -1.13 -32.87 14.47
CA ALA A 542 -0.60 -31.92 13.48
C ALA A 542 -1.72 -31.02 12.92
N THR A 543 -1.47 -29.72 12.93
CA THR A 543 -2.39 -28.69 12.40
C THR A 543 -1.71 -27.99 11.24
N GLY A 544 -2.41 -27.89 10.11
CA GLY A 544 -1.92 -27.15 8.94
C GLY A 544 -2.15 -25.66 9.11
N HIS A 545 -1.12 -24.87 8.83
CA HIS A 545 -1.18 -23.40 8.85
C HIS A 545 -0.64 -22.85 7.54
N LYS A 546 -1.33 -21.85 6.97
CA LYS A 546 -0.86 -21.12 5.78
C LYS A 546 -0.03 -19.92 6.22
N PHE A 547 1.24 -19.89 5.87
CA PHE A 547 2.11 -18.76 6.20
C PHE A 547 2.07 -17.76 5.03
N PRO A 548 1.90 -16.46 5.30
CA PRO A 548 1.94 -15.44 4.26
C PRO A 548 3.33 -15.37 3.61
N SER A 549 3.39 -14.89 2.38
CA SER A 549 4.68 -14.58 1.74
C SER A 549 5.43 -13.50 2.53
N THR A 550 6.76 -13.61 2.57
CA THR A 550 7.69 -12.56 3.02
C THR A 550 8.25 -11.76 1.84
N GLY A 551 7.69 -11.98 0.65
CA GLY A 551 8.05 -11.34 -0.62
C GLY A 551 9.20 -12.02 -1.36
N ASP A 552 10.23 -12.49 -0.66
CA ASP A 552 11.37 -13.18 -1.26
C ASP A 552 11.98 -14.25 -0.34
N TRP A 553 13.04 -14.92 -0.82
CA TRP A 553 13.77 -15.97 -0.10
C TRP A 553 14.89 -15.47 0.83
N GLY A 554 14.96 -14.15 1.07
CA GLY A 554 15.94 -13.48 1.93
C GLY A 554 15.35 -12.57 3.01
N THR A 555 14.04 -12.33 3.01
CA THR A 555 13.34 -11.45 3.97
C THR A 555 12.69 -12.29 5.08
N VAL A 556 13.00 -11.98 6.34
CA VAL A 556 12.47 -12.72 7.49
C VAL A 556 11.14 -12.12 7.95
N GLY A 557 10.09 -12.96 7.91
CA GLY A 557 8.78 -12.69 8.48
C GLY A 557 8.58 -13.42 9.81
N SER A 558 7.44 -13.17 10.46
CA SER A 558 7.08 -13.94 11.64
C SER A 558 5.58 -13.97 11.89
N VAL A 559 5.06 -15.15 12.24
CA VAL A 559 3.69 -15.35 12.73
C VAL A 559 3.71 -16.14 14.03
N SER A 560 2.65 -16.04 14.83
CA SER A 560 2.47 -16.82 16.05
C SER A 560 1.42 -17.91 15.86
N VAL A 561 1.80 -19.15 16.19
CA VAL A 561 0.95 -20.33 16.08
C VAL A 561 0.61 -20.85 17.49
N PRO A 562 -0.65 -21.23 17.76
CA PRO A 562 -1.01 -21.88 19.01
C PRO A 562 -0.47 -23.32 19.04
N VAL A 563 0.40 -23.63 20.01
CA VAL A 563 0.98 -24.96 20.19
C VAL A 563 0.75 -25.44 21.62
N THR A 564 0.16 -26.62 21.78
CA THR A 564 -0.09 -27.23 23.09
C THR A 564 1.13 -28.03 23.57
N LEU A 565 1.73 -27.58 24.67
CA LEU A 565 2.93 -28.17 25.26
C LEU A 565 2.61 -28.80 26.61
N LYS A 566 3.28 -29.92 26.95
CA LYS A 566 3.30 -30.47 28.32
C LYS A 566 4.36 -29.75 29.15
N ALA A 567 4.21 -29.79 30.47
CA ALA A 567 5.26 -29.35 31.37
C ALA A 567 6.54 -30.18 31.16
N GLY A 568 7.71 -29.52 31.20
CA GLY A 568 9.00 -30.12 30.90
C GLY A 568 9.37 -30.04 29.41
N ALA A 569 10.15 -31.01 28.94
CA ALA A 569 10.69 -31.03 27.58
C ALA A 569 9.64 -31.53 26.56
N ASN A 570 9.58 -30.84 25.43
CA ASN A 570 8.71 -31.10 24.29
C ASN A 570 9.52 -31.17 22.99
N THR A 571 8.90 -31.70 21.95
CA THR A 571 9.33 -31.47 20.56
C THR A 571 8.28 -30.65 19.83
N ILE A 572 8.71 -29.83 18.88
CA ILE A 572 7.84 -29.15 17.91
C ILE A 572 8.31 -29.53 16.51
N THR A 573 7.43 -30.09 15.70
CA THR A 573 7.74 -30.57 14.35
C THR A 573 7.03 -29.73 13.30
N PHE A 574 7.79 -29.27 12.32
CA PHE A 574 7.35 -28.67 11.06
C PHE A 574 7.46 -29.73 9.98
N ASP A 575 6.33 -30.08 9.37
CA ASP A 575 6.23 -31.14 8.36
C ASP A 575 5.63 -30.55 7.09
N SER A 576 6.38 -30.64 5.99
CA SER A 576 5.90 -30.19 4.68
C SER A 576 4.81 -31.10 4.11
N GLY A 577 4.68 -32.32 4.62
CA GLY A 577 3.89 -33.38 3.98
C GLY A 577 4.33 -33.54 2.52
N SER A 578 3.38 -33.66 1.60
CA SER A 578 3.65 -33.69 0.15
C SER A 578 3.78 -32.31 -0.50
N SER A 579 3.63 -31.22 0.27
CA SER A 579 3.65 -29.84 -0.24
C SER A 579 5.02 -29.19 -0.08
N TYR A 580 5.10 -27.90 -0.42
CA TYR A 580 6.22 -27.01 -0.13
C TYR A 580 5.88 -26.15 1.09
N ALA A 581 6.75 -26.14 2.08
CA ALA A 581 6.62 -25.31 3.27
C ALA A 581 7.59 -24.10 3.22
N PRO A 582 7.38 -23.08 4.07
CA PRO A 582 8.35 -22.00 4.28
C PRO A 582 9.66 -22.53 4.86
N ASP A 583 10.76 -21.80 4.67
CA ASP A 583 12.00 -22.07 5.40
C ASP A 583 11.89 -21.51 6.82
N ILE A 584 12.33 -22.27 7.82
CA ILE A 584 12.23 -21.90 9.23
C ILE A 584 13.56 -21.38 9.74
N ASP A 585 13.56 -20.17 10.31
CA ASP A 585 14.71 -19.53 10.95
C ASP A 585 14.80 -19.96 12.42
N ARG A 586 13.80 -19.58 13.22
CA ARG A 586 13.73 -19.98 14.63
C ARG A 586 12.32 -19.97 15.19
N ILE A 587 12.17 -20.52 16.39
CA ILE A 587 10.97 -20.32 17.22
C ILE A 587 11.27 -19.58 18.51
N ASP A 588 10.31 -18.78 18.95
CA ASP A 588 10.30 -18.04 20.20
C ASP A 588 9.10 -18.52 21.04
N VAL A 589 9.36 -19.24 22.13
CA VAL A 589 8.33 -19.76 23.04
C VAL A 589 8.17 -18.81 24.22
N PRO A 590 6.99 -18.18 24.42
CA PRO A 590 6.77 -17.29 25.56
C PRO A 590 6.96 -18.02 26.89
N LYS A 591 7.69 -17.39 27.81
CA LYS A 591 7.78 -17.86 29.20
C LYS A 591 6.44 -17.58 29.87
N SER A 592 5.83 -18.60 30.47
CA SER A 592 4.64 -18.38 31.30
C SER A 592 5.01 -17.42 32.43
N SER A 593 4.20 -16.38 32.65
CA SER A 593 4.30 -15.57 33.85
C SER A 593 4.23 -16.49 35.08
N SER A 594 5.20 -16.31 35.99
CA SER A 594 5.40 -17.09 37.20
C SER A 594 4.10 -17.32 37.96
#